data_AF-A0A7S0FJX9-F1
#
_entry.id   AF-A0A7S0FJX9-F1
#
_cell.length_a   1.000
_cell.length_b   1.000
_cell.length_c   1.000
_cell.angle_alpha   90.00
_cell.angle_beta   90.00
_cell.angle_gamma   90.00
#
_symmetry.space_group_name_H-M   'P 1'
#
loop_
_entity.id
_entity.type
_entity.pdbx_description
1 polymer ?
#
loop_
_entity_poly.entity_id
_entity_poly.type
_entity_poly.pdbx_seq_one_letter_code
_entity_poly.pdbx_strand_id
1 'polypeptide(L)'
;PRPAIKRIPSRDSLDTYLGDVDDESEEEEYDELKVSAILEHLMKAADVAALMQSFDNLDKWSSRLFREQKASAIVARGDDPEASWFEGQIVFMDVYVMPLAKKLAEPGIFDDETGSLFAQCVQDNRARWLIEGRRKTDTLIANWKEKHACTS
;
A
#
# COMPACT_ATOMS: atom_id res chain seq x y z
N PRO A 1 -28.54 16.53 45.45
CA PRO A 1 -29.24 17.54 44.63
C PRO A 1 -28.91 17.32 43.14
N ARG A 2 -29.90 16.91 42.33
CA ARG A 2 -29.72 16.67 40.89
C ARG A 2 -29.81 18.03 40.16
N PRO A 3 -28.87 18.38 39.26
CA PRO A 3 -28.92 19.67 38.56
C PRO A 3 -30.15 19.73 37.63
N ALA A 4 -30.81 20.89 37.59
CA ALA A 4 -31.97 21.13 36.75
C ALA A 4 -31.54 21.09 35.27
N ILE A 5 -32.14 20.17 34.50
CA ILE A 5 -31.99 20.11 33.05
C ILE A 5 -32.69 21.35 32.48
N LYS A 6 -31.91 22.26 31.86
CA LYS A 6 -32.47 23.41 31.13
C LYS A 6 -33.32 22.87 29.98
N ARG A 7 -34.58 23.32 29.89
CA ARG A 7 -35.51 22.92 28.82
C ARG A 7 -34.91 23.29 27.47
N ILE A 8 -34.96 22.36 26.52
CA ILE A 8 -34.58 22.57 25.12
C ILE A 8 -35.56 23.61 24.53
N PRO A 9 -35.09 24.65 23.83
CA PRO A 9 -35.95 25.64 23.18
C PRO A 9 -36.91 24.99 22.18
N SER A 10 -38.06 25.61 21.93
CA SER A 10 -38.98 25.16 20.87
C SER A 10 -38.31 25.27 19.49
N ARG A 11 -38.73 24.44 18.53
CA ARG A 11 -38.25 24.47 17.13
C ARG A 11 -38.22 25.89 16.55
N ASP A 12 -39.27 26.67 16.79
CA ASP A 12 -39.39 28.05 16.29
C ASP A 12 -38.27 28.98 16.83
N SER A 13 -37.76 28.72 18.04
CA SER A 13 -36.64 29.48 18.62
C SER A 13 -35.28 29.02 18.11
N LEU A 14 -35.19 27.80 17.55
CA LEU A 14 -33.96 27.25 17.00
C LEU A 14 -33.71 27.77 15.58
N ASP A 15 -34.77 27.89 14.77
CA ASP A 15 -34.71 28.45 13.42
C ASP A 15 -34.31 29.93 13.43
N THR A 16 -34.66 30.69 14.48
CA THR A 16 -34.22 32.09 14.64
C THR A 16 -32.74 32.21 15.04
N TYR A 17 -32.16 31.17 15.66
CA TYR A 17 -30.77 31.17 16.14
C TYR A 17 -29.79 30.59 15.11
N LEU A 18 -30.31 29.78 14.17
CA LEU A 18 -29.60 29.23 13.02
C LEU A 18 -29.81 30.12 11.78
N GLY A 19 -29.83 31.43 11.97
CA GLY A 19 -30.06 32.40 10.91
C GLY A 19 -29.21 32.08 9.68
N ASP A 20 -29.89 32.00 8.53
CA ASP A 20 -29.38 31.94 7.16
C ASP A 20 -27.88 31.66 7.07
N VAL A 21 -27.50 30.41 7.41
CA VAL A 21 -26.25 29.88 6.92
C VAL A 21 -26.53 29.60 5.46
N ASP A 22 -26.22 30.58 4.63
CA ASP A 22 -26.06 30.40 3.20
C ASP A 22 -25.04 29.27 3.01
N ASP A 23 -25.54 28.03 2.91
CA ASP A 23 -24.81 26.86 2.45
C ASP A 23 -24.66 27.00 0.92
N GLU A 24 -24.02 28.09 0.49
CA GLU A 24 -23.37 28.20 -0.80
C GLU A 24 -22.05 27.44 -0.73
N SER A 25 -22.11 26.15 -0.38
CA SER A 25 -21.04 25.26 -0.80
C SER A 25 -21.17 25.16 -2.33
N GLU A 26 -20.34 25.92 -3.05
CA GLU A 26 -20.09 25.68 -4.46
C GLU A 26 -19.76 24.19 -4.60
N GLU A 27 -20.70 23.39 -5.09
CA GLU A 27 -20.45 21.99 -5.44
C GLU A 27 -19.41 22.00 -6.57
N GLU A 28 -18.12 21.97 -6.21
CA GLU A 28 -17.05 21.74 -7.17
C GLU A 28 -17.35 20.41 -7.88
N GLU A 29 -17.83 20.51 -9.13
CA GLU A 29 -18.08 19.36 -9.98
C GLU A 29 -16.75 18.64 -10.19
N TYR A 30 -16.56 17.53 -9.45
CA TYR A 30 -15.37 16.71 -9.58
C TYR A 30 -15.29 16.17 -11.00
N ASP A 31 -14.13 16.34 -11.62
CA ASP A 31 -13.82 15.73 -12.92
C ASP A 31 -13.82 14.20 -12.77
N GLU A 32 -14.90 13.55 -13.19
CA GLU A 32 -15.13 12.10 -13.04
C GLU A 32 -13.97 11.27 -13.64
N LEU A 33 -13.35 11.75 -14.73
CA LEU A 33 -12.23 11.07 -15.37
C LEU A 33 -10.98 11.14 -14.49
N LYS A 34 -10.71 12.30 -13.88
CA LYS A 34 -9.60 12.43 -12.92
C LYS A 34 -9.82 11.56 -11.69
N VAL A 35 -11.03 11.56 -11.14
CA VAL A 35 -11.37 10.70 -9.99
C VAL A 35 -11.15 9.23 -10.35
N SER A 36 -11.64 8.78 -11.50
CA SER A 36 -11.45 7.41 -11.99
C SER A 36 -9.97 7.05 -12.15
N ALA A 37 -9.16 7.94 -12.74
CA ALA A 37 -7.73 7.72 -12.92
C ALA A 37 -6.98 7.64 -11.58
N ILE A 38 -7.32 8.48 -10.60
CA ILE A 38 -6.74 8.46 -9.26
C ILE A 38 -7.11 7.16 -8.54
N LEU A 39 -8.37 6.73 -8.61
CA LEU A 39 -8.81 5.48 -7.99
C LEU A 39 -8.09 4.27 -8.60
N GLU A 40 -7.92 4.23 -9.92
CA GLU A 40 -7.15 3.18 -10.60
C GLU A 40 -5.70 3.16 -10.11
N HIS A 41 -5.07 4.33 -9.98
CA HIS A 41 -3.70 4.45 -9.51
C HIS A 41 -3.55 4.02 -8.04
N LEU A 42 -4.51 4.39 -7.18
CA LEU A 42 -4.56 3.95 -5.79
C LEU A 42 -4.73 2.44 -5.66
N MET A 43 -5.59 1.83 -6.47
CA MET A 43 -5.75 0.37 -6.49
C MET A 43 -4.45 -0.34 -6.88
N LYS A 44 -3.75 0.17 -7.91
CA LYS A 44 -2.44 -0.35 -8.32
C LYS A 44 -1.39 -0.19 -7.21
N ALA A 45 -1.34 0.95 -6.55
CA ALA A 45 -0.44 1.18 -5.43
C ALA A 45 -0.75 0.26 -4.24
N ALA A 46 -2.03 0.03 -3.94
CA ALA A 46 -2.47 -0.83 -2.85
C ALA A 46 -2.01 -2.28 -3.03
N ASP A 47 -2.02 -2.79 -4.26
CA ASP A 47 -1.55 -4.16 -4.59
C ASP A 47 -0.07 -4.38 -4.24
N VAL A 48 0.75 -3.35 -4.38
CA VAL A 48 2.21 -3.40 -4.09
C VAL A 48 2.62 -2.61 -2.86
N ALA A 49 1.68 -2.27 -1.98
CA ALA A 49 1.92 -1.38 -0.84
C ALA A 49 3.03 -1.90 0.10
N ALA A 50 3.20 -3.21 0.21
CA ALA A 50 4.26 -3.82 1.01
C ALA A 50 5.68 -3.38 0.60
N LEU A 51 5.89 -3.02 -0.67
CA LEU A 51 7.18 -2.54 -1.18
C LEU A 51 7.41 -1.04 -0.96
N MET A 52 6.36 -0.28 -0.63
CA MET A 52 6.41 1.15 -0.31
C MET A 52 6.40 1.41 1.21
N GLN A 53 6.53 0.35 2.03
CA GLN A 53 6.59 0.41 3.50
C GLN A 53 8.01 0.10 4.00
N SER A 54 8.17 -0.06 5.33
CA SER A 54 9.43 -0.52 5.92
C SER A 54 9.90 -1.87 5.36
N PHE A 55 11.22 -2.08 5.39
CA PHE A 55 11.84 -3.29 4.86
C PHE A 55 11.35 -4.58 5.53
N ASP A 56 10.97 -4.53 6.82
CA ASP A 56 10.46 -5.71 7.53
C ASP A 56 9.11 -6.17 6.94
N ASN A 57 8.29 -5.24 6.45
CA ASN A 57 7.07 -5.57 5.73
C ASN A 57 7.38 -6.17 4.35
N LEU A 58 8.29 -5.55 3.60
CA LEU A 58 8.75 -6.10 2.32
C LEU A 58 9.25 -7.53 2.49
N ASP A 59 10.14 -7.77 3.46
CA ASP A 59 10.73 -9.08 3.73
C ASP A 59 9.68 -10.12 4.10
N LYS A 60 8.76 -9.77 5.01
CA LYS A 60 7.68 -10.66 5.44
C LYS A 60 6.78 -11.07 4.29
N TRP A 61 6.32 -10.10 3.48
CA TRP A 61 5.36 -10.35 2.41
C TRP A 61 6.00 -11.01 1.19
N SER A 62 7.19 -10.57 0.77
CA SER A 62 7.96 -11.22 -0.30
C SER A 62 8.28 -12.69 0.07
N SER A 63 8.66 -12.95 1.32
CA SER A 63 8.89 -14.33 1.79
C SER A 63 7.64 -15.21 1.72
N ARG A 64 6.45 -14.64 1.92
CA ARG A 64 5.18 -15.39 1.79
C ARG A 64 4.88 -15.69 0.33
N LEU A 65 4.96 -14.67 -0.52
CA LEU A 65 4.77 -14.82 -1.96
C LEU A 65 5.72 -15.87 -2.58
N PHE A 66 6.99 -15.87 -2.17
CA PHE A 66 7.96 -16.89 -2.61
C PHE A 66 7.48 -18.31 -2.32
N ARG A 67 6.98 -18.55 -1.10
CA ARG A 67 6.48 -19.87 -0.68
C ARG A 67 5.22 -20.27 -1.45
N GLU A 68 4.33 -19.33 -1.72
CA GLU A 68 3.12 -19.55 -2.51
C GLU A 68 3.47 -19.91 -3.96
N GLN A 69 4.43 -19.22 -4.56
CA GLN A 69 4.90 -19.52 -5.91
C GLN A 69 5.63 -20.87 -5.97
N LYS A 70 6.50 -21.21 -5.00
CA LYS A 70 7.08 -22.55 -4.90
C LYS A 70 6.02 -23.65 -4.77
N ALA A 71 4.98 -23.42 -3.96
CA ALA A 71 3.86 -24.37 -3.85
C ALA A 71 3.13 -24.54 -5.19
N SER A 72 2.88 -23.44 -5.90
CA SER A 72 2.25 -23.44 -7.23
C SER A 72 3.10 -24.19 -8.27
N ALA A 73 4.43 -24.04 -8.22
CA ALA A 73 5.36 -24.72 -9.11
C ALA A 73 5.32 -26.25 -8.93
N ILE A 74 5.20 -26.74 -7.70
CA ILE A 74 5.07 -28.19 -7.43
C ILE A 74 3.83 -28.79 -8.11
N VAL A 75 2.72 -28.04 -8.15
CA VAL A 75 1.48 -28.48 -8.79
C VAL A 75 1.40 -28.08 -10.28
N ALA A 76 2.51 -27.65 -10.88
CA ALA A 76 2.62 -27.20 -12.27
C ALA A 76 1.62 -26.10 -12.66
N ARG A 77 1.29 -25.20 -11.72
CA ARG A 77 0.41 -24.04 -11.95
C ARG A 77 1.15 -22.71 -12.03
N GLY A 78 2.48 -22.72 -11.88
CA GLY A 78 3.31 -21.54 -11.98
C GLY A 78 4.78 -21.90 -12.14
N ASP A 79 5.60 -20.88 -12.36
CA ASP A 79 7.05 -21.03 -12.51
C ASP A 79 7.75 -21.07 -11.16
N ASP A 80 8.91 -21.71 -11.11
CA ASP A 80 9.74 -21.75 -9.91
C ASP A 80 10.49 -20.41 -9.74
N PRO A 81 10.23 -19.64 -8.65
CA PRO A 81 10.88 -18.35 -8.43
C PRO A 81 12.37 -18.45 -8.06
N GLU A 82 12.88 -19.63 -7.72
CA GLU A 82 14.21 -19.83 -7.10
C GLU A 82 15.36 -19.16 -7.88
N ALA A 83 15.37 -19.30 -9.21
CA ALA A 83 16.48 -18.82 -10.03
C ALA A 83 16.49 -17.29 -10.25
N SER A 84 15.33 -16.64 -10.19
CA SER A 84 15.18 -15.23 -10.58
C SER A 84 14.68 -14.34 -9.46
N TRP A 85 14.55 -14.84 -8.23
CA TRP A 85 13.93 -14.08 -7.14
C TRP A 85 14.70 -12.82 -6.79
N PHE A 86 16.02 -12.92 -6.60
CA PHE A 86 16.83 -11.78 -6.17
C PHE A 86 16.84 -10.66 -7.22
N GLU A 87 17.23 -10.98 -8.45
CA GLU A 87 17.27 -10.05 -9.58
C GLU A 87 15.86 -9.55 -9.94
N GLY A 88 14.87 -10.42 -9.91
CA GLY A 88 13.48 -10.10 -10.22
C GLY A 88 12.89 -9.07 -9.27
N GLN A 89 13.16 -9.17 -7.96
CA GLN A 89 12.71 -8.17 -6.98
C GLN A 89 13.34 -6.79 -7.24
N ILE A 90 14.60 -6.74 -7.65
CA ILE A 90 15.27 -5.47 -8.00
C ILE A 90 14.59 -4.84 -9.21
N VAL A 91 14.42 -5.61 -10.28
CA VAL A 91 13.77 -5.14 -11.52
C VAL A 91 12.33 -4.71 -11.24
N PHE A 92 11.60 -5.45 -10.39
CA PHE A 92 10.23 -5.11 -10.01
C PHE A 92 10.16 -3.79 -9.25
N MET A 93 11.07 -3.56 -8.28
CA MET A 93 11.15 -2.29 -7.57
C MET A 93 11.50 -1.13 -8.52
N ASP A 94 12.46 -1.32 -9.43
CA ASP A 94 12.94 -0.26 -10.33
C ASP A 94 11.94 0.11 -11.43
N VAL A 95 11.36 -0.89 -12.09
CA VAL A 95 10.59 -0.70 -13.31
C VAL A 95 9.10 -0.51 -13.01
N TYR A 96 8.60 -1.06 -11.90
CA TYR A 96 7.18 -1.05 -11.59
C TYR A 96 6.84 -0.21 -10.36
N VAL A 97 7.41 -0.55 -9.20
CA VAL A 97 7.00 0.06 -7.92
C VAL A 97 7.49 1.51 -7.81
N MET A 98 8.72 1.80 -8.24
CA MET A 98 9.28 3.15 -8.16
C MET A 98 8.48 4.17 -9.00
N PRO A 99 8.12 3.92 -10.28
CA PRO A 99 7.23 4.81 -11.01
C PRO A 99 5.86 4.99 -10.35
N LEU A 100 5.27 3.93 -9.80
CA LEU A 100 3.99 4.02 -9.09
C LEU A 100 4.10 4.93 -7.86
N ALA A 101 5.13 4.73 -7.04
CA ALA A 101 5.36 5.52 -5.84
C ALA A 101 5.60 7.01 -6.15
N LYS A 102 6.39 7.32 -7.18
CA LYS A 102 6.61 8.71 -7.62
C LYS A 102 5.33 9.41 -8.06
N LYS A 103 4.43 8.69 -8.72
CA LYS A 103 3.11 9.23 -9.10
C LYS A 103 2.22 9.53 -7.90
N LEU A 104 2.38 8.84 -6.77
CA LEU A 104 1.63 9.16 -5.53
C LEU A 104 2.09 10.48 -4.90
N ALA A 105 3.25 10.99 -5.27
CA ALA A 105 3.75 12.30 -4.87
C ALA A 105 3.27 13.43 -5.82
N GLU A 106 2.47 13.11 -6.84
CA GLU A 106 1.88 14.15 -7.68
C GLU A 106 0.85 14.96 -6.88
N PRO A 107 0.82 16.30 -7.05
CA PRO A 107 -0.11 17.15 -6.30
C PRO A 107 -1.56 16.71 -6.48
N GLY A 108 -2.29 16.61 -5.37
CA GLY A 108 -3.72 16.28 -5.36
C GLY A 108 -4.06 14.81 -5.09
N ILE A 109 -3.07 13.91 -4.92
CA ILE A 109 -3.32 12.53 -4.45
C ILE A 109 -3.09 12.41 -2.94
N PHE A 110 -1.91 12.79 -2.48
CA PHE A 110 -1.55 12.90 -1.06
C PHE A 110 -0.93 14.28 -0.79
N ASP A 111 -0.75 14.61 0.48
CA ASP A 111 0.12 15.72 0.86
C ASP A 111 1.59 15.42 0.45
N ASP A 112 2.36 16.48 0.22
CA ASP A 112 3.72 16.40 -0.32
C ASP A 112 4.65 15.52 0.54
N GLU A 113 4.44 15.51 1.87
CA GLU A 113 5.24 14.72 2.82
C GLU A 113 4.92 13.23 2.69
N THR A 114 3.63 12.86 2.75
CA THR A 114 3.18 11.47 2.62
C THR A 114 3.48 10.89 1.24
N GLY A 115 3.20 11.66 0.17
CA GLY A 115 3.43 11.21 -1.21
C GLY A 115 4.91 10.89 -1.47
N SER A 116 5.82 11.75 -1.00
CA SER A 116 7.26 11.58 -1.16
C SER A 116 7.81 10.42 -0.33
N LEU A 117 7.21 10.13 0.83
CA LEU A 117 7.62 9.04 1.72
C LEU A 117 7.57 7.67 1.05
N PHE A 118 6.56 7.41 0.22
CA PHE A 118 6.45 6.13 -0.50
C PHE A 118 7.64 5.89 -1.42
N ALA A 119 8.05 6.91 -2.19
CA ALA A 119 9.20 6.80 -3.08
C ALA A 119 10.50 6.59 -2.29
N GLN A 120 10.65 7.28 -1.15
CA GLN A 120 11.79 7.09 -0.25
C GLN A 120 11.86 5.66 0.30
N CYS A 121 10.75 5.13 0.79
CA CYS A 121 10.67 3.74 1.28
C CYS A 121 11.09 2.73 0.20
N VAL A 122 10.66 2.91 -1.05
CA VAL A 122 11.08 2.04 -2.16
C VAL A 122 12.59 2.13 -2.41
N GLN A 123 13.17 3.34 -2.36
CA GLN A 123 14.62 3.52 -2.51
C GLN A 123 15.39 2.82 -1.39
N ASP A 124 14.97 3.00 -0.15
CA ASP A 124 15.62 2.40 1.03
C ASP A 124 15.50 0.88 1.00
N ASN A 125 14.31 0.37 0.65
CA ASN A 125 14.05 -1.05 0.48
C ASN A 125 14.94 -1.65 -0.60
N ARG A 126 15.05 -1.00 -1.75
CA ARG A 126 15.91 -1.43 -2.84
C ARG A 126 17.38 -1.44 -2.42
N ALA A 127 17.85 -0.36 -1.78
CA ALA A 127 19.24 -0.26 -1.31
C ALA A 127 19.57 -1.40 -0.33
N ARG A 128 18.68 -1.66 0.63
CA ARG A 128 18.85 -2.75 1.59
C ARG A 128 18.72 -4.12 0.94
N TRP A 129 17.83 -4.28 -0.05
CA TRP A 129 17.70 -5.52 -0.80
C TRP A 129 18.95 -5.84 -1.62
N LEU A 130 19.64 -4.86 -2.19
CA LEU A 130 20.92 -5.09 -2.87
C LEU A 130 21.99 -5.67 -1.94
N ILE A 131 21.95 -5.32 -0.66
CA ILE A 131 22.92 -5.78 0.35
C ILE A 131 22.52 -7.15 0.91
N GLU A 132 21.26 -7.31 1.29
CA GLU A 132 20.78 -8.48 2.06
C GLU A 132 19.98 -9.50 1.23
N GLY A 133 19.46 -9.10 0.08
CA GLY A 133 18.45 -9.84 -0.68
C GLY A 133 18.92 -11.19 -1.18
N ARG A 134 20.20 -11.32 -1.58
CA ARG A 134 20.76 -12.61 -2.01
C ARG A 134 20.76 -13.61 -0.86
N ARG A 135 21.32 -13.22 0.29
CA ARG A 135 21.32 -14.05 1.52
C ARG A 135 19.90 -14.42 1.96
N LYS A 136 18.96 -13.49 1.89
CA LYS A 136 17.55 -13.75 2.19
C LYS A 136 16.93 -14.76 1.24
N THR A 137 17.20 -14.64 -0.06
CA THR A 137 16.76 -15.59 -1.09
C THR A 137 17.31 -16.99 -0.82
N ASP A 138 18.61 -17.10 -0.56
CA ASP A 138 19.24 -18.39 -0.22
C ASP A 138 18.62 -19.02 1.03
N THR A 139 18.32 -18.21 2.03
CA THR A 139 17.65 -18.65 3.27
C THR A 139 16.23 -19.18 2.98
N LEU A 140 15.47 -18.51 2.10
CA LEU A 140 14.14 -18.95 1.70
C LEU A 140 14.18 -20.31 0.99
N ILE A 141 15.15 -20.47 0.08
CA ILE A 141 15.37 -21.71 -0.67
C ILE A 141 15.73 -22.85 0.27
N ALA A 142 16.68 -22.63 1.19
CA ALA A 142 17.10 -23.64 2.17
C ALA A 142 15.92 -24.07 3.07
N ASN A 143 15.21 -23.11 3.66
CA ASN A 143 14.04 -23.37 4.51
C ASN A 143 12.94 -24.13 3.76
N TRP A 144 12.73 -23.84 2.48
CA TRP A 144 11.76 -24.55 1.65
C TRP A 144 12.17 -26.02 1.45
N LYS A 145 13.44 -26.25 1.11
CA LYS A 145 14.00 -27.60 0.90
C LYS A 145 13.93 -28.44 2.17
N GLU A 146 14.32 -27.89 3.32
CA GLU A 146 14.25 -28.59 4.62
C GLU A 146 12.82 -29.03 4.96
N LYS A 147 11.85 -28.12 4.79
CA LYS A 147 10.44 -28.42 5.09
C LYS A 147 9.87 -29.55 4.22
N HIS A 148 10.26 -29.62 2.95
CA HIS A 148 9.74 -30.61 2.01
C HIS A 148 10.55 -31.91 1.97
N ALA A 149 11.83 -31.88 2.36
CA ALA A 149 12.64 -33.08 2.55
C ALA A 149 12.14 -33.95 3.72
N CYS A 150 11.59 -33.33 4.78
CA CYS A 150 11.04 -34.06 5.93
C CYS A 150 9.63 -34.63 5.70
N THR A 151 8.99 -34.31 4.57
CA THR A 151 7.62 -34.74 4.24
C THR A 151 7.61 -35.86 3.18
N SER A 152 8.77 -36.31 2.69
CA SER A 152 8.93 -37.38 1.70
C SER A 152 9.38 -38.70 2.32
#